data_AF-A0A1Q6L931-F1
#
_entry.id   AF-A0A1Q6L931-F1
#
_cell.length_a   1.000
_cell.length_b   1.000
_cell.length_c   1.000
_cell.angle_alpha   90.00
_cell.angle_beta   90.00
_cell.angle_gamma   90.00
#
_symmetry.space_group_name_H-M   'P 1'
#
loop_
_entity.id
_entity.type
_entity.pdbx_description
1 polymer ?
#
loop_
_entity_poly.entity_id
_entity_poly.type
_entity_poly.pdbx_seq_one_letter_code
_entity_poly.pdbx_strand_id
1 'polypeptide(L)'
;MKVWKIFRNIISSIIAFILINSMIVFSYASEQNKVDKKLEPNIEAKQDEEIRIENNKTRILEQELDYLVNMRVYIKNAYTGKYLDVAGGNIENGTNVQQYEFNGTNAQKWGLYSYGDGNYTIVSELNSDGTHYNRVLDVSNGLNGENINVHLWENNGSDAQKFSICKTNYSTYVIFSKVSNYEKCVQLDGFPCNNSANVDQYSWVATANQCWILEPVYETPSFGVRYAKDTYNLGVHAYPDMRDWGADCTNFVSQCLLASGKHYQDNWKVYRKNDAYSKPTSVQQLDESWELCQPKTSPWTSAQEFYNYWKNRSSYRYIKGSDIVANSSNAVLQTNLNEGDVIQYAEFNIFGQPSQVNHTMYVTGRNSNNYYLTYHSESRLDKSLVEICNDLPNKYFIFYRIM
;
A
#
# COMPACT_ATOMS: atom_id res chain seq x y z
N MET A 1 -57.86 29.09 28.27
CA MET A 1 -56.63 28.31 28.54
C MET A 1 -56.70 27.04 27.72
N LYS A 2 -55.78 26.76 26.79
CA LYS A 2 -54.32 26.50 26.93
C LYS A 2 -54.03 25.04 27.33
N VAL A 3 -53.25 24.38 26.45
CA VAL A 3 -52.62 23.04 26.56
C VAL A 3 -53.59 21.84 26.45
N TRP A 4 -53.15 20.79 25.73
CA TRP A 4 -53.82 19.53 25.37
C TRP A 4 -54.58 19.43 24.02
N LYS A 5 -54.18 20.26 23.05
CA LYS A 5 -54.07 19.83 21.63
C LYS A 5 -52.57 19.68 21.31
N ILE A 6 -52.22 18.77 20.39
CA ILE A 6 -50.86 18.27 20.10
C ILE A 6 -50.34 17.27 21.14
N PHE A 7 -51.00 16.11 21.23
CA PHE A 7 -50.38 14.80 21.59
C PHE A 7 -51.24 13.64 21.03
N ARG A 8 -51.57 13.75 19.73
CA ARG A 8 -52.05 12.64 18.89
C ARG A 8 -51.04 12.48 17.75
N ASN A 9 -50.75 11.23 17.35
CA ASN A 9 -49.92 10.82 16.19
C ASN A 9 -48.39 10.66 16.38
N ILE A 10 -47.91 10.09 17.50
CA ILE A 10 -46.49 9.63 17.60
C ILE A 10 -46.34 8.14 17.98
N ILE A 11 -47.37 7.47 18.51
CA ILE A 11 -47.29 6.03 18.85
C ILE A 11 -48.33 5.23 18.03
N SER A 12 -48.02 5.04 16.74
CA SER A 12 -48.58 4.01 15.84
C SER A 12 -47.85 3.90 14.47
N SER A 13 -46.65 4.51 14.31
CA SER A 13 -45.98 4.64 13.01
C SER A 13 -44.55 4.06 12.97
N ILE A 14 -44.30 2.90 13.61
CA ILE A 14 -42.96 2.30 13.72
C ILE A 14 -42.86 0.84 13.21
N ILE A 15 -43.97 0.15 12.87
CA ILE A 15 -43.95 -1.30 12.53
C ILE A 15 -44.52 -1.61 11.11
N ALA A 16 -44.72 -0.61 10.25
CA ALA A 16 -45.29 -0.84 8.90
C ALA A 16 -44.73 0.08 7.80
N PHE A 17 -43.40 0.17 7.64
CA PHE A 17 -42.78 0.88 6.50
C PHE A 17 -41.41 0.30 6.07
N ILE A 18 -41.34 -1.03 5.89
CA ILE A 18 -40.14 -1.74 5.36
C ILE A 18 -40.43 -2.59 4.11
N LEU A 19 -41.69 -2.66 3.66
CA LEU A 19 -42.06 -3.29 2.40
C LEU A 19 -42.84 -2.30 1.53
N ILE A 20 -42.59 -2.34 0.22
CA ILE A 20 -43.09 -1.41 -0.83
C ILE A 20 -42.27 -0.09 -0.92
N ASN A 21 -41.08 -0.18 -1.50
CA ASN A 21 -40.55 0.83 -2.45
C ASN A 21 -39.33 0.28 -3.22
N SER A 22 -39.55 -0.80 -3.97
CA SER A 22 -38.54 -1.40 -4.86
C SER A 22 -39.17 -1.83 -6.19
N MET A 23 -39.81 -0.89 -6.89
CA MET A 23 -40.25 -0.97 -8.29
C MET A 23 -40.64 0.43 -8.79
N ILE A 24 -40.54 0.67 -10.11
CA ILE A 24 -40.51 2.00 -10.76
C ILE A 24 -39.16 2.68 -10.42
N VAL A 25 -38.15 2.75 -11.30
CA VAL A 25 -38.04 3.22 -12.70
C VAL A 25 -37.02 2.31 -13.44
N PHE A 26 -36.99 2.08 -14.76
CA PHE A 26 -37.70 2.60 -15.95
C PHE A 26 -38.41 1.46 -16.73
N SER A 27 -39.22 1.83 -17.73
CA SER A 27 -39.48 1.01 -18.92
C SER A 27 -39.43 1.90 -20.17
N TYR A 28 -38.49 1.68 -21.10
CA TYR A 28 -38.60 2.10 -22.51
C TYR A 28 -37.42 1.56 -23.35
N ALA A 29 -37.63 0.42 -24.02
CA ALA A 29 -36.93 0.02 -25.24
C ALA A 29 -37.73 -1.10 -25.90
N SER A 30 -38.19 -0.88 -27.13
CA SER A 30 -39.02 -1.83 -27.88
C SER A 30 -38.22 -2.91 -28.58
N GLU A 31 -38.90 -4.03 -28.85
CA GLU A 31 -38.43 -5.20 -29.60
C GLU A 31 -37.67 -4.86 -30.91
N GLN A 32 -36.58 -5.56 -31.19
CA GLN A 32 -36.52 -6.66 -32.18
C GLN A 32 -35.08 -7.04 -32.54
N ASN A 33 -34.65 -8.27 -32.19
CA ASN A 33 -34.39 -9.33 -33.19
C ASN A 33 -33.89 -10.63 -32.51
N LYS A 34 -34.40 -11.77 -32.97
CA LYS A 34 -33.94 -13.11 -32.57
C LYS A 34 -32.86 -13.60 -33.53
N VAL A 35 -31.74 -14.10 -33.01
CA VAL A 35 -30.98 -15.19 -33.64
C VAL A 35 -30.44 -16.10 -32.53
N ASP A 36 -30.74 -17.39 -32.61
CA ASP A 36 -30.28 -18.39 -31.65
C ASP A 36 -28.76 -18.60 -31.70
N LYS A 37 -28.11 -18.64 -30.54
CA LYS A 37 -26.91 -19.48 -30.32
C LYS A 37 -26.88 -20.04 -28.91
N LYS A 38 -26.81 -21.37 -28.85
CA LYS A 38 -26.82 -22.20 -27.64
C LYS A 38 -25.39 -22.35 -27.11
N LEU A 39 -25.11 -21.90 -25.89
CA LEU A 39 -23.91 -22.23 -25.10
C LEU A 39 -24.16 -21.86 -23.61
N GLU A 40 -23.53 -22.61 -22.71
CA GLU A 40 -23.71 -22.55 -21.25
C GLU A 40 -22.70 -21.55 -20.59
N PRO A 41 -22.68 -21.40 -19.25
CA PRO A 41 -23.36 -20.36 -18.50
C PRO A 41 -22.46 -19.18 -18.06
N ASN A 42 -23.10 -18.09 -17.61
CA ASN A 42 -22.50 -16.81 -17.19
C ASN A 42 -21.20 -16.92 -16.35
N ILE A 43 -20.19 -16.15 -16.77
CA ILE A 43 -18.94 -15.90 -16.03
C ILE A 43 -19.02 -14.61 -15.18
N GLU A 44 -19.97 -13.72 -15.46
CA GLU A 44 -20.10 -12.36 -14.86
C GLU A 44 -20.72 -12.32 -13.45
N ALA A 45 -20.39 -13.27 -12.57
CA ALA A 45 -20.97 -13.31 -11.21
C ALA A 45 -20.03 -13.87 -10.12
N LYS A 46 -18.70 -13.88 -10.32
CA LYS A 46 -17.73 -14.43 -9.35
C LYS A 46 -16.39 -13.67 -9.25
N GLN A 47 -16.40 -12.34 -9.38
CA GLN A 47 -15.19 -11.53 -9.19
C GLN A 47 -15.34 -10.27 -8.31
N ASP A 48 -16.57 -9.88 -7.95
CA ASP A 48 -16.86 -8.66 -7.17
C ASP A 48 -17.21 -8.91 -5.69
N GLU A 49 -17.06 -10.15 -5.18
CA GLU A 49 -17.58 -10.54 -3.86
C GLU A 49 -16.56 -10.41 -2.70
N GLU A 50 -15.37 -9.84 -2.94
CA GLU A 50 -14.27 -9.82 -1.94
C GLU A 50 -14.02 -8.47 -1.24
N ILE A 51 -14.77 -7.39 -1.56
CA ILE A 51 -14.67 -6.11 -0.81
C ILE A 51 -16.05 -5.62 -0.37
N ARG A 52 -16.53 -6.16 0.75
CA ARG A 52 -17.60 -5.54 1.54
C ARG A 52 -17.22 -5.61 3.02
N ILE A 53 -16.41 -4.64 3.46
CA ILE A 53 -15.98 -4.53 4.86
C ILE A 53 -17.23 -4.39 5.75
N GLU A 54 -17.27 -5.18 6.82
CA GLU A 54 -18.46 -5.38 7.65
C GLU A 54 -18.78 -4.14 8.50
N ASN A 55 -19.49 -3.19 7.89
CA ASN A 55 -20.03 -1.99 8.54
C ASN A 55 -21.10 -2.35 9.59
N ASN A 56 -20.70 -2.77 10.80
CA ASN A 56 -21.42 -2.55 12.07
C ASN A 56 -20.71 -3.17 13.29
N LYS A 57 -19.48 -2.73 13.57
CA LYS A 57 -19.03 -2.55 14.95
C LYS A 57 -18.73 -1.08 15.16
N THR A 58 -19.18 -0.58 16.31
CA THR A 58 -19.01 0.77 16.87
C THR A 58 -17.71 1.43 16.43
N ARG A 59 -17.72 2.76 16.14
CA ARG A 59 -16.53 3.64 15.94
C ARG A 59 -15.62 3.65 17.18
N ILE A 60 -15.06 2.50 17.53
CA ILE A 60 -13.87 2.37 18.37
C ILE A 60 -12.73 2.53 17.39
N LEU A 61 -12.29 3.79 17.28
CA LEU A 61 -11.01 4.08 16.65
C LEU A 61 -9.95 3.28 17.40
N GLU A 62 -9.22 2.40 16.72
CA GLU A 62 -7.87 2.03 17.16
C GLU A 62 -6.95 3.24 16.92
N GLN A 63 -7.20 4.31 17.68
CA GLN A 63 -6.25 5.37 17.93
C GLN A 63 -5.11 4.76 18.74
N GLU A 64 -4.08 4.29 18.04
CA GLU A 64 -2.69 4.38 18.48
C GLU A 64 -1.77 4.24 17.24
N LEU A 65 -2.05 5.10 16.27
CA LEU A 65 -1.06 5.49 15.24
C LEU A 65 -0.07 6.52 15.83
N ASP A 66 0.27 6.39 17.10
CA ASP A 66 1.31 7.17 17.79
C ASP A 66 2.65 7.07 17.07
N TYR A 67 2.91 5.91 16.48
CA TYR A 67 4.08 5.67 15.65
C TYR A 67 4.10 6.50 14.34
N LEU A 68 2.97 7.08 13.88
CA LEU A 68 2.91 8.05 12.77
C LEU A 68 3.16 9.50 13.21
N VAL A 69 3.12 9.81 14.51
CA VAL A 69 3.19 11.19 15.00
C VAL A 69 4.57 11.79 14.71
N ASN A 70 4.57 12.96 14.07
CA ASN A 70 5.76 13.67 13.56
C ASN A 70 6.55 12.89 12.48
N MET A 71 5.99 11.83 11.89
CA MET A 71 6.62 11.16 10.77
C MET A 71 6.57 12.01 9.49
N ARG A 72 7.64 11.93 8.71
CA ARG A 72 7.67 12.36 7.33
C ARG A 72 7.45 11.13 6.46
N VAL A 73 6.44 11.17 5.61
CA VAL A 73 6.02 10.06 4.73
C VAL A 73 5.91 10.50 3.28
N TYR A 74 6.09 9.55 2.37
CA TYR A 74 5.50 9.60 1.04
C TYR A 74 4.15 8.88 1.11
N ILE A 75 3.11 9.48 0.54
CA ILE A 75 1.73 8.95 0.58
C ILE A 75 1.44 8.31 -0.78
N LYS A 76 1.61 6.99 -0.89
CA LYS A 76 1.41 6.23 -2.13
C LYS A 76 -0.05 5.82 -2.29
N ASN A 77 -0.66 6.03 -3.45
CA ASN A 77 -1.99 5.52 -3.74
C ASN A 77 -1.97 3.99 -3.86
N ALA A 78 -2.85 3.33 -3.11
CA ALA A 78 -2.87 1.87 -3.00
C ALA A 78 -3.45 1.17 -4.23
N TYR A 79 -3.93 1.90 -5.25
CA TYR A 79 -4.36 1.36 -6.54
C TYR A 79 -3.28 1.54 -7.63
N THR A 80 -2.70 2.74 -7.78
CA THR A 80 -1.76 3.02 -8.89
C THR A 80 -0.28 2.77 -8.57
N GLY A 81 0.09 2.77 -7.29
CA GLY A 81 1.49 2.79 -6.85
C GLY A 81 2.20 4.14 -7.04
N LYS A 82 1.49 5.18 -7.49
CA LYS A 82 1.97 6.57 -7.61
C LYS A 82 1.73 7.35 -6.31
N TYR A 83 2.31 8.53 -6.17
CA TYR A 83 2.39 9.26 -4.91
C TYR A 83 1.61 10.57 -4.92
N LEU A 84 1.08 10.96 -3.76
CA LEU A 84 0.49 12.26 -3.49
C LEU A 84 1.53 13.36 -3.68
N ASP A 85 1.30 14.23 -4.66
CA ASP A 85 2.28 15.16 -5.22
C ASP A 85 1.65 16.55 -5.34
N VAL A 86 2.36 17.58 -4.90
CA VAL A 86 1.95 18.98 -5.11
C VAL A 86 2.33 19.40 -6.53
N ALA A 87 1.34 19.80 -7.32
CA ALA A 87 1.50 20.04 -8.75
C ALA A 87 2.62 21.05 -9.08
N GLY A 88 3.65 20.56 -9.77
CA GLY A 88 4.82 21.35 -10.16
C GLY A 88 5.72 21.81 -9.00
N GLY A 89 5.51 21.33 -7.78
CA GLY A 89 6.21 21.78 -6.58
C GLY A 89 5.90 23.23 -6.18
N ASN A 90 4.76 23.78 -6.63
CA ASN A 90 4.37 25.16 -6.34
C ASN A 90 3.85 25.30 -4.88
N ILE A 91 4.10 26.46 -4.27
CA ILE A 91 3.77 26.76 -2.86
C ILE A 91 2.62 27.75 -2.69
N GLU A 92 2.07 28.25 -3.80
CA GLU A 92 0.94 29.18 -3.78
C GLU A 92 -0.34 28.52 -3.24
N ASN A 93 -1.14 29.29 -2.51
CA ASN A 93 -2.44 28.83 -2.00
C ASN A 93 -3.36 28.45 -3.16
N GLY A 94 -3.94 27.26 -3.09
CA GLY A 94 -4.75 26.68 -4.17
C GLY A 94 -3.95 25.88 -5.20
N THR A 95 -2.64 25.70 -5.00
CA THR A 95 -1.86 24.76 -5.84
C THR A 95 -2.46 23.36 -5.72
N ASN A 96 -2.73 22.72 -6.86
CA ASN A 96 -3.41 21.43 -6.88
C ASN A 96 -2.58 20.31 -6.24
N VAL A 97 -3.25 19.36 -5.58
CA VAL A 97 -2.64 18.09 -5.19
C VAL A 97 -3.12 17.01 -6.16
N GLN A 98 -2.16 16.24 -6.66
CA GLN A 98 -2.32 15.27 -7.75
C GLN A 98 -1.64 13.95 -7.38
N GLN A 99 -1.78 12.92 -8.21
CA GLN A 99 -0.82 11.81 -8.20
C GLN A 99 0.33 12.04 -9.19
N TYR A 100 1.53 11.58 -8.83
CA TYR A 100 2.69 11.54 -9.73
C TYR A 100 3.60 10.35 -9.41
N GLU A 101 4.36 9.86 -10.38
CA GLU A 101 5.43 8.88 -10.13
C GLU A 101 6.43 9.38 -9.08
N PHE A 102 7.09 8.47 -8.37
CA PHE A 102 8.12 8.81 -7.40
C PHE A 102 9.22 9.66 -8.04
N ASN A 103 9.40 10.87 -7.52
CA ASN A 103 10.48 11.79 -7.89
C ASN A 103 11.38 12.16 -6.70
N GLY A 104 11.02 11.76 -5.47
CA GLY A 104 11.80 12.00 -4.26
C GLY A 104 11.95 13.48 -3.85
N THR A 105 11.28 14.39 -4.57
CA THR A 105 11.30 15.83 -4.27
C THR A 105 10.45 16.14 -3.04
N ASN A 106 10.54 17.37 -2.53
CA ASN A 106 9.72 17.79 -1.40
C ASN A 106 8.23 17.95 -1.76
N ALA A 107 7.86 17.96 -3.06
CA ALA A 107 6.46 17.97 -3.49
C ALA A 107 5.70 16.69 -3.10
N GLN A 108 6.41 15.61 -2.78
CA GLN A 108 5.85 14.30 -2.42
C GLN A 108 6.03 13.92 -0.95
N LYS A 109 6.69 14.78 -0.15
CA LYS A 109 7.00 14.52 1.26
C LYS A 109 6.03 15.27 2.14
N TRP A 110 5.41 14.52 3.06
CA TRP A 110 4.33 14.99 3.91
C TRP A 110 4.63 14.69 5.38
N GLY A 111 4.61 15.71 6.24
CA GLY A 111 4.72 15.57 7.69
C GLY A 111 3.36 15.36 8.34
N LEU A 112 3.24 14.34 9.19
CA LEU A 112 2.00 13.99 9.89
C LEU A 112 2.03 14.53 11.33
N TYR A 113 1.31 15.61 11.60
CA TYR A 113 1.30 16.27 12.91
C TYR A 113 -0.05 16.09 13.60
N SER A 114 -0.06 15.41 14.74
CA SER A 114 -1.28 15.14 15.52
C SER A 114 -1.71 16.34 16.37
N TYR A 115 -3.01 16.61 16.43
CA TYR A 115 -3.63 17.56 17.36
C TYR A 115 -3.89 16.96 18.75
N GLY A 116 -3.65 15.65 18.94
CA GLY A 116 -3.92 14.94 20.20
C GLY A 116 -5.40 14.57 20.43
N ASP A 117 -6.28 14.88 19.49
CA ASP A 117 -7.73 14.57 19.53
C ASP A 117 -8.16 13.53 18.48
N GLY A 118 -7.18 12.90 17.80
CA GLY A 118 -7.38 11.98 16.68
C GLY A 118 -7.30 12.59 15.30
N ASN A 119 -7.23 13.92 15.20
CA ASN A 119 -6.98 14.60 13.94
C ASN A 119 -5.48 14.84 13.72
N TYR A 120 -5.07 14.75 12.48
CA TYR A 120 -3.76 15.14 11.98
C TYR A 120 -3.91 16.33 11.03
N THR A 121 -2.94 17.23 11.03
CA THR A 121 -2.67 18.07 9.86
C THR A 121 -1.54 17.42 9.05
N ILE A 122 -1.66 17.49 7.71
CA ILE A 122 -0.75 16.86 6.76
C ILE A 122 0.01 17.99 6.07
N VAL A 123 1.25 18.23 6.52
CA VAL A 123 2.09 19.37 6.15
C VAL A 123 2.97 19.02 4.95
N SER A 124 3.05 19.88 3.94
CA SER A 124 4.01 19.71 2.84
C SER A 124 5.41 20.13 3.27
N GLU A 125 6.43 19.39 2.83
CA GLU A 125 7.85 19.74 3.05
C GLU A 125 8.40 20.72 1.98
N LEU A 126 7.55 21.26 1.08
CA LEU A 126 7.95 22.30 0.13
C LEU A 126 8.38 23.59 0.87
N ASN A 127 9.51 24.16 0.44
CA ASN A 127 10.23 25.23 1.12
C ASN A 127 10.43 24.98 2.63
N SER A 128 11.27 23.99 2.93
CA SER A 128 11.80 23.69 4.27
C SER A 128 12.73 24.79 4.86
N ASP A 129 12.65 26.03 4.37
CA ASP A 129 13.50 27.18 4.73
C ASP A 129 13.14 27.83 6.08
N GLY A 130 12.10 27.32 6.75
CA GLY A 130 11.60 27.85 8.03
C GLY A 130 10.37 28.74 7.89
N THR A 131 9.99 29.16 6.68
CA THR A 131 8.85 30.08 6.47
C THR A 131 7.62 29.44 5.82
N HIS A 132 7.78 28.30 5.12
CA HIS A 132 6.68 27.67 4.36
C HIS A 132 6.18 26.32 4.92
N TYR A 133 6.68 25.86 6.08
CA TYR A 133 6.09 24.73 6.85
C TYR A 133 4.62 24.95 7.25
N ASN A 134 4.06 26.14 6.96
CA ASN A 134 2.65 26.46 7.09
C ASN A 134 1.81 26.01 5.88
N ARG A 135 2.33 25.23 4.93
CA ARG A 135 1.54 24.73 3.80
C ARG A 135 1.04 23.31 4.07
N VAL A 136 -0.27 23.12 4.00
CA VAL A 136 -0.96 21.88 4.41
C VAL A 136 -1.94 21.40 3.34
N LEU A 137 -2.24 20.11 3.40
CA LEU A 137 -3.37 19.50 2.69
C LEU A 137 -4.69 20.13 3.17
N ASP A 138 -5.52 20.60 2.25
CA ASP A 138 -6.74 21.35 2.55
C ASP A 138 -7.88 20.91 1.60
N VAL A 139 -9.06 20.67 2.17
CA VAL A 139 -10.29 20.42 1.39
C VAL A 139 -10.88 21.75 0.94
N SER A 140 -10.87 22.00 -0.37
CA SER A 140 -11.14 23.32 -0.95
C SER A 140 -12.41 23.98 -0.42
N ASN A 141 -12.26 25.21 0.08
CA ASN A 141 -13.32 26.04 0.68
C ASN A 141 -14.03 25.43 1.91
N GLY A 142 -13.51 24.34 2.48
CA GLY A 142 -14.15 23.66 3.62
C GLY A 142 -15.55 23.12 3.31
N LEU A 143 -15.77 22.62 2.09
CA LEU A 143 -17.07 22.10 1.67
C LEU A 143 -17.24 20.62 2.04
N ASN A 144 -18.44 20.23 2.48
CA ASN A 144 -18.85 18.82 2.61
C ASN A 144 -19.65 18.38 1.37
N GLY A 145 -18.97 18.29 0.23
CA GLY A 145 -19.50 17.78 -1.03
C GLY A 145 -18.68 16.61 -1.57
N GLU A 146 -19.18 15.95 -2.61
CA GLU A 146 -18.40 15.01 -3.43
C GLU A 146 -17.49 15.75 -4.41
N ASN A 147 -16.37 15.13 -4.77
CA ASN A 147 -15.38 15.63 -5.73
C ASN A 147 -14.87 17.05 -5.38
N ILE A 148 -14.80 17.37 -4.08
CA ILE A 148 -14.25 18.66 -3.62
C ILE A 148 -12.75 18.55 -3.67
N ASN A 149 -12.13 19.41 -4.47
CA ASN A 149 -10.71 19.38 -4.73
C ASN A 149 -9.87 19.41 -3.45
N VAL A 150 -8.79 18.63 -3.42
CA VAL A 150 -7.77 18.72 -2.38
C VAL A 150 -6.59 19.50 -2.94
N HIS A 151 -6.23 20.57 -2.24
CA HIS A 151 -5.19 21.50 -2.68
C HIS A 151 -4.22 21.81 -1.53
N LEU A 152 -3.15 22.52 -1.85
CA LEU A 152 -2.24 23.09 -0.86
C LEU A 152 -2.77 24.45 -0.39
N TRP A 153 -2.86 24.66 0.92
CA TRP A 153 -3.27 25.94 1.49
C TRP A 153 -2.45 26.33 2.72
N GLU A 154 -2.53 27.59 3.11
CA GLU A 154 -1.92 28.10 4.34
C GLU A 154 -2.64 27.58 5.59
N ASN A 155 -1.86 27.08 6.55
CA ASN A 155 -2.35 26.49 7.78
C ASN A 155 -3.07 27.54 8.62
N ASN A 156 -4.38 27.36 8.73
CA ASN A 156 -5.31 28.21 9.45
C ASN A 156 -6.04 27.43 10.58
N GLY A 157 -5.73 26.15 10.78
CA GLY A 157 -6.31 25.30 11.82
C GLY A 157 -7.80 25.00 11.65
N SER A 158 -8.39 25.26 10.48
CA SER A 158 -9.78 24.94 10.19
C SER A 158 -10.01 23.44 10.02
N ASP A 159 -11.28 23.03 10.02
CA ASP A 159 -11.68 21.63 9.81
C ASP A 159 -11.48 21.16 8.36
N ALA A 160 -11.15 22.06 7.42
CA ALA A 160 -10.71 21.70 6.08
C ALA A 160 -9.30 21.07 6.05
N GLN A 161 -8.50 21.29 7.11
CA GLN A 161 -7.08 20.95 7.22
C GLN A 161 -6.81 19.85 8.27
N LYS A 162 -7.88 19.19 8.73
CA LYS A 162 -7.85 18.16 9.76
C LYS A 162 -8.35 16.84 9.17
N PHE A 163 -7.57 15.79 9.40
CA PHE A 163 -7.86 14.47 8.86
C PHE A 163 -7.73 13.39 9.93
N SER A 164 -8.62 12.40 9.90
CA SER A 164 -8.43 11.16 10.66
C SER A 164 -7.79 10.12 9.75
N ILE A 165 -6.62 9.61 10.16
CA ILE A 165 -5.90 8.57 9.42
C ILE A 165 -6.27 7.23 10.04
N CYS A 166 -6.91 6.35 9.26
CA CYS A 166 -7.42 5.07 9.73
C CYS A 166 -6.74 3.92 8.97
N LYS A 167 -6.08 2.99 9.67
CA LYS A 167 -5.48 1.78 9.07
C LYS A 167 -6.57 0.84 8.55
N THR A 168 -6.30 0.13 7.46
CA THR A 168 -7.10 -1.00 6.94
C THR A 168 -6.44 -2.34 7.27
N ASN A 169 -7.10 -3.44 6.91
CA ASN A 169 -6.59 -4.80 7.09
C ASN A 169 -5.34 -5.13 6.23
N TYR A 170 -4.96 -4.28 5.26
CA TYR A 170 -3.88 -4.56 4.30
C TYR A 170 -2.66 -3.65 4.45
N SER A 171 -2.43 -3.13 5.65
CA SER A 171 -1.40 -2.12 5.94
C SER A 171 -1.49 -0.84 5.08
N THR A 172 -2.66 -0.59 4.47
CA THR A 172 -3.04 0.68 3.85
C THR A 172 -3.82 1.54 4.84
N TYR A 173 -4.09 2.78 4.48
CA TYR A 173 -4.71 3.80 5.31
C TYR A 173 -5.74 4.59 4.49
N VAL A 174 -6.81 5.03 5.16
CA VAL A 174 -7.81 5.96 4.63
C VAL A 174 -7.66 7.29 5.37
N ILE A 175 -7.68 8.39 4.62
CA ILE A 175 -7.49 9.74 5.16
C ILE A 175 -8.85 10.45 5.14
N PHE A 176 -9.62 10.34 6.21
CA PHE A 176 -10.96 10.90 6.32
C PHE A 176 -10.92 12.40 6.63
N SER A 177 -11.70 13.22 5.90
CA SER A 177 -11.75 14.67 6.14
C SER A 177 -12.62 15.02 7.35
N LYS A 178 -12.13 15.90 8.22
CA LYS A 178 -12.90 16.39 9.38
C LYS A 178 -14.16 17.14 8.96
N VAL A 179 -14.05 17.97 7.92
CA VAL A 179 -15.15 18.80 7.41
C VAL A 179 -16.35 17.98 6.89
N SER A 180 -16.14 16.71 6.52
CA SER A 180 -17.21 15.78 6.16
C SER A 180 -17.78 14.98 7.33
N ASN A 181 -17.42 15.29 8.58
CA ASN A 181 -17.71 14.46 9.76
C ASN A 181 -17.14 13.03 9.65
N TYR A 182 -16.03 12.89 8.92
CA TYR A 182 -15.37 11.63 8.59
C TYR A 182 -16.30 10.65 7.82
N GLU A 183 -17.11 11.18 6.91
CA GLU A 183 -17.93 10.42 5.95
C GLU A 183 -17.26 10.34 4.57
N LYS A 184 -16.36 11.30 4.27
CA LYS A 184 -15.58 11.38 3.04
C LYS A 184 -14.09 11.29 3.33
N CYS A 185 -13.34 10.79 2.35
CA CYS A 185 -11.90 10.60 2.42
C CYS A 185 -11.18 11.20 1.21
N VAL A 186 -9.92 11.58 1.42
CA VAL A 186 -8.98 11.96 0.35
C VAL A 186 -8.77 10.75 -0.56
N GLN A 187 -9.05 10.89 -1.85
CA GLN A 187 -8.93 9.83 -2.84
C GLN A 187 -8.25 10.33 -4.12
N LEU A 188 -7.76 9.40 -4.93
CA LEU A 188 -7.55 9.66 -6.36
C LEU A 188 -8.92 9.70 -7.05
N ASP A 189 -9.21 10.74 -7.84
CA ASP A 189 -10.45 10.89 -8.59
C ASP A 189 -10.59 9.75 -9.63
N GLY A 190 -11.49 8.81 -9.37
CA GLY A 190 -11.69 7.61 -10.18
C GLY A 190 -10.51 6.62 -10.15
N PHE A 191 -10.20 6.01 -11.30
CA PHE A 191 -9.12 5.03 -11.46
C PHE A 191 -8.04 5.38 -12.52
N PRO A 192 -7.70 6.66 -12.77
CA PRO A 192 -6.70 7.05 -13.76
C PRO A 192 -5.31 6.54 -13.34
N CYS A 193 -4.57 5.97 -14.27
CA CYS A 193 -3.19 5.51 -14.03
C CYS A 193 -2.13 6.51 -14.51
N ASN A 194 -2.51 7.65 -15.09
CA ASN A 194 -1.60 8.70 -15.54
C ASN A 194 -1.14 9.62 -14.41
N ASN A 195 0.05 10.21 -14.59
CA ASN A 195 0.51 11.34 -13.78
C ASN A 195 -0.42 12.55 -13.95
N SER A 196 -0.43 13.43 -12.96
CA SER A 196 -1.29 14.63 -12.88
C SER A 196 -2.79 14.36 -12.85
N ALA A 197 -3.23 13.13 -12.57
CA ALA A 197 -4.62 12.88 -12.20
C ALA A 197 -4.93 13.46 -10.82
N ASN A 198 -6.18 13.89 -10.64
CA ASN A 198 -6.59 14.73 -9.52
C ASN A 198 -6.74 13.97 -8.20
N VAL A 199 -6.55 14.68 -7.09
CA VAL A 199 -6.92 14.20 -5.75
C VAL A 199 -8.03 15.09 -5.19
N ASP A 200 -9.10 14.46 -4.73
CA ASP A 200 -10.26 15.13 -4.16
C ASP A 200 -10.73 14.44 -2.87
N GLN A 201 -11.81 14.94 -2.27
CA GLN A 201 -12.57 14.16 -1.29
C GLN A 201 -13.80 13.52 -1.95
N TYR A 202 -14.10 12.29 -1.54
CA TYR A 202 -15.33 11.59 -1.93
C TYR A 202 -15.83 10.70 -0.78
N SER A 203 -17.12 10.38 -0.78
CA SER A 203 -17.72 9.41 0.14
C SER A 203 -16.96 8.08 0.15
N TRP A 204 -16.68 7.54 1.34
CA TRP A 204 -15.95 6.28 1.47
C TRP A 204 -16.81 5.11 0.97
N VAL A 205 -16.36 4.47 -0.11
CA VAL A 205 -16.99 3.32 -0.76
C VAL A 205 -16.09 2.08 -0.78
N ALA A 206 -14.99 2.12 -0.02
CA ALA A 206 -14.03 1.02 0.18
C ALA A 206 -13.26 0.56 -1.07
N THR A 207 -13.03 1.45 -2.03
CA THR A 207 -12.24 1.15 -3.23
C THR A 207 -10.75 1.48 -3.08
N ALA A 208 -9.89 0.80 -3.84
CA ALA A 208 -8.43 0.90 -3.69
C ALA A 208 -7.85 2.29 -4.04
N ASN A 209 -8.54 3.09 -4.86
CA ASN A 209 -8.16 4.48 -5.17
C ASN A 209 -8.34 5.44 -3.96
N GLN A 210 -9.14 5.05 -2.97
CA GLN A 210 -9.36 5.76 -1.70
C GLN A 210 -8.41 5.32 -0.58
N CYS A 211 -7.60 4.30 -0.84
CA CYS A 211 -6.62 3.75 0.09
C CYS A 211 -5.20 4.25 -0.24
N TRP A 212 -4.38 4.39 0.80
CA TRP A 212 -3.00 4.90 0.69
C TRP A 212 -2.01 4.03 1.48
N ILE A 213 -0.79 3.88 0.99
CA ILE A 213 0.34 3.28 1.71
C ILE A 213 1.21 4.44 2.22
N LEU A 214 1.50 4.46 3.52
CA LEU A 214 2.34 5.49 4.14
C LEU A 214 3.77 4.94 4.23
N GLU A 215 4.65 5.43 3.35
CA GLU A 215 6.03 4.98 3.25
C GLU A 215 6.95 6.00 3.93
N PRO A 216 7.75 5.63 4.93
CA PRO A 216 8.53 6.59 5.70
C PRO A 216 9.65 7.19 4.84
N VAL A 217 9.82 8.52 4.90
CA VAL A 217 10.86 9.23 4.12
C VAL A 217 12.27 8.77 4.53
N TYR A 218 12.44 8.40 5.80
CA TYR A 218 13.66 7.84 6.36
C TYR A 218 13.49 6.35 6.65
N GLU A 219 14.60 5.63 6.57
CA GLU A 219 14.66 4.19 6.75
C GLU A 219 14.17 3.78 8.15
N THR A 220 13.04 3.09 8.18
CA THR A 220 12.31 2.69 9.40
C THR A 220 11.92 1.21 9.28
N PRO A 221 12.84 0.26 9.55
CA PRO A 221 12.63 -1.16 9.25
C PRO A 221 11.39 -1.79 9.92
N SER A 222 11.00 -1.28 11.09
CA SER A 222 9.80 -1.72 11.82
C SER A 222 8.51 -1.53 11.03
N PHE A 223 8.45 -0.58 10.09
CA PHE A 223 7.31 -0.42 9.19
C PHE A 223 7.23 -1.53 8.16
N GLY A 224 8.35 -1.91 7.53
CA GLY A 224 8.36 -3.04 6.61
C GLY A 224 8.14 -4.38 7.31
N VAL A 225 8.58 -4.53 8.57
CA VAL A 225 8.22 -5.70 9.39
C VAL A 225 6.72 -5.73 9.69
N ARG A 226 6.10 -4.59 10.01
CA ARG A 226 4.64 -4.50 10.19
C ARG A 226 3.91 -4.81 8.89
N TYR A 227 4.31 -4.21 7.77
CA TYR A 227 3.78 -4.50 6.45
C TYR A 227 3.86 -5.99 6.13
N ALA A 228 5.05 -6.60 6.29
CA ALA A 228 5.26 -8.02 6.07
C ALA A 228 4.32 -8.90 6.90
N LYS A 229 4.00 -8.50 8.15
CA LYS A 229 3.09 -9.24 9.04
C LYS A 229 1.62 -9.03 8.69
N ASP A 230 1.25 -7.83 8.29
CA ASP A 230 -0.13 -7.45 7.92
C ASP A 230 -0.54 -7.99 6.53
N THR A 231 0.40 -8.07 5.57
CA THR A 231 0.10 -8.36 4.15
C THR A 231 0.58 -9.72 3.66
N TYR A 232 1.14 -10.56 4.54
CA TYR A 232 1.67 -11.87 4.15
C TYR A 232 0.64 -12.73 3.40
N ASN A 233 1.01 -13.26 2.22
CA ASN A 233 0.12 -13.96 1.29
C ASN A 233 -1.10 -13.15 0.77
N LEU A 234 -1.24 -11.87 1.10
CA LEU A 234 -2.32 -10.98 0.63
C LEU A 234 -1.85 -10.15 -0.57
N GLY A 235 -2.79 -9.83 -1.48
CA GLY A 235 -2.54 -8.92 -2.59
C GLY A 235 -2.76 -7.46 -2.18
N VAL A 236 -1.85 -6.57 -2.57
CA VAL A 236 -2.03 -5.11 -2.42
C VAL A 236 -2.07 -4.49 -3.81
N HIS A 237 -3.16 -3.80 -4.15
CA HIS A 237 -3.45 -3.35 -5.52
C HIS A 237 -2.40 -2.41 -6.14
N ALA A 238 -1.51 -1.80 -5.35
CA ALA A 238 -0.41 -0.97 -5.84
C ALA A 238 0.68 -1.76 -6.58
N TYR A 239 0.68 -3.08 -6.46
CA TYR A 239 1.72 -3.98 -6.96
C TYR A 239 1.11 -5.11 -7.81
N PRO A 240 1.84 -5.66 -8.80
CA PRO A 240 1.38 -6.82 -9.55
C PRO A 240 1.39 -8.05 -8.64
N ASP A 241 0.30 -8.79 -8.63
CA ASP A 241 0.21 -10.09 -7.94
C ASP A 241 1.00 -11.15 -8.74
N MET A 242 2.14 -11.56 -8.18
CA MET A 242 3.11 -12.47 -8.79
C MET A 242 3.03 -13.91 -8.25
N ARG A 243 1.97 -14.25 -7.49
CA ARG A 243 1.83 -15.56 -6.82
C ARG A 243 1.90 -16.74 -7.79
N ASP A 244 1.45 -16.56 -9.03
CA ASP A 244 1.44 -17.63 -10.05
C ASP A 244 2.77 -17.77 -10.83
N TRP A 245 3.76 -16.92 -10.58
CA TRP A 245 5.02 -16.89 -11.34
C TRP A 245 6.22 -17.55 -10.61
N GLY A 246 6.05 -17.94 -9.35
CA GLY A 246 7.16 -18.30 -8.46
C GLY A 246 8.07 -17.11 -8.08
N ALA A 247 7.77 -15.91 -8.58
CA ALA A 247 8.47 -14.66 -8.28
C ALA A 247 7.96 -13.94 -7.02
N ASP A 248 6.82 -14.38 -6.50
CA ASP A 248 6.08 -13.85 -5.35
C ASP A 248 6.97 -13.32 -4.21
N CYS A 249 7.85 -14.17 -3.70
CA CYS A 249 8.76 -13.84 -2.59
C CYS A 249 9.61 -12.60 -2.87
N THR A 250 10.06 -12.40 -4.11
CA THR A 250 10.90 -11.26 -4.50
C THR A 250 10.07 -9.98 -4.69
N ASN A 251 8.87 -10.12 -5.25
CA ASN A 251 7.90 -9.04 -5.34
C ASN A 251 7.53 -8.56 -3.93
N PHE A 252 7.12 -9.47 -3.04
CA PHE A 252 6.76 -9.20 -1.65
C PHE A 252 7.90 -8.55 -0.86
N VAL A 253 9.12 -9.08 -0.93
CA VAL A 253 10.30 -8.48 -0.28
C VAL A 253 10.53 -7.05 -0.77
N SER A 254 10.33 -6.79 -2.07
CA SER A 254 10.44 -5.45 -2.63
C SER A 254 9.36 -4.49 -2.10
N GLN A 255 8.14 -4.96 -1.88
CA GLN A 255 7.09 -4.19 -1.18
C GLN A 255 7.49 -3.87 0.27
N CYS A 256 8.04 -4.85 0.99
CA CYS A 256 8.49 -4.68 2.39
C CYS A 256 9.64 -3.66 2.51
N LEU A 257 10.55 -3.62 1.53
CA LEU A 257 11.61 -2.61 1.47
C LEU A 257 11.04 -1.19 1.25
N LEU A 258 10.07 -1.00 0.36
CA LEU A 258 9.39 0.30 0.20
C LEU A 258 8.66 0.74 1.48
N ALA A 259 7.93 -0.18 2.10
CA ALA A 259 7.28 0.06 3.39
C ALA A 259 8.29 0.39 4.50
N SER A 260 9.54 -0.10 4.39
CA SER A 260 10.65 0.27 5.29
C SER A 260 11.27 1.64 5.01
N GLY A 261 10.87 2.33 3.95
CA GLY A 261 11.48 3.59 3.52
C GLY A 261 12.69 3.45 2.57
N LYS A 262 12.87 2.30 1.91
CA LYS A 262 13.77 2.18 0.76
C LYS A 262 13.01 2.51 -0.50
N HIS A 263 13.16 3.74 -1.00
CA HIS A 263 12.41 4.25 -2.13
C HIS A 263 13.00 3.85 -3.48
N TYR A 264 12.20 3.99 -4.55
CA TYR A 264 12.61 3.63 -5.90
C TYR A 264 13.90 4.36 -6.34
N GLN A 265 14.81 3.61 -6.95
CA GLN A 265 16.06 4.12 -7.53
C GLN A 265 16.37 3.39 -8.85
N ASP A 266 16.81 4.15 -9.86
CA ASP A 266 17.10 3.67 -11.21
C ASP A 266 15.95 2.81 -11.79
N ASN A 267 16.23 1.52 -11.99
CA ASN A 267 15.37 0.51 -12.60
C ASN A 267 14.56 -0.31 -11.58
N TRP A 268 14.76 -0.11 -10.27
CA TRP A 268 13.92 -0.73 -9.25
C TRP A 268 12.69 0.17 -9.04
N LYS A 269 11.73 0.06 -9.96
CA LYS A 269 10.42 0.72 -9.93
C LYS A 269 9.32 -0.21 -10.41
N VAL A 270 8.10 0.01 -9.90
CA VAL A 270 6.87 -0.60 -10.42
C VAL A 270 5.69 0.36 -10.30
N TYR A 271 4.89 0.50 -11.37
CA TYR A 271 3.67 1.30 -11.39
C TYR A 271 2.57 0.61 -12.19
N ARG A 272 1.31 0.82 -11.80
CA ARG A 272 0.15 0.45 -12.62
C ARG A 272 0.00 1.39 -13.81
N LYS A 273 -0.31 0.84 -14.99
CA LYS A 273 -0.63 1.56 -16.24
C LYS A 273 -2.11 1.48 -16.62
N ASN A 274 -2.77 0.39 -16.24
CA ASN A 274 -4.20 0.14 -16.40
C ASN A 274 -4.64 -1.00 -15.45
N ASP A 275 -5.92 -1.34 -15.48
CA ASP A 275 -6.57 -2.37 -14.66
C ASP A 275 -6.59 -3.78 -15.26
N ALA A 276 -6.27 -3.95 -16.55
CA ALA A 276 -6.54 -5.20 -17.29
C ALA A 276 -6.00 -6.49 -16.63
N TYR A 277 -4.81 -6.45 -16.01
CA TYR A 277 -4.19 -7.58 -15.32
C TYR A 277 -3.57 -7.17 -13.99
N SER A 278 -4.38 -7.13 -12.93
CA SER A 278 -3.90 -7.01 -11.54
C SER A 278 -3.03 -8.21 -11.12
N LYS A 279 -3.42 -9.41 -11.56
CA LYS A 279 -2.70 -10.67 -11.42
C LYS A 279 -2.30 -11.19 -12.82
N PRO A 280 -1.21 -10.67 -13.41
CA PRO A 280 -0.75 -11.16 -14.70
C PRO A 280 -0.28 -12.62 -14.58
N THR A 281 -0.40 -13.38 -15.67
CA THR A 281 0.03 -14.80 -15.76
C THR A 281 1.11 -15.03 -16.83
N SER A 282 1.51 -13.97 -17.54
CA SER A 282 2.56 -14.00 -18.55
C SER A 282 3.29 -12.66 -18.65
N VAL A 283 4.51 -12.68 -19.19
CA VAL A 283 5.30 -11.47 -19.47
C VAL A 283 4.48 -10.46 -20.27
N GLN A 284 3.73 -10.89 -21.28
CA GLN A 284 2.85 -10.01 -22.05
C GLN A 284 1.80 -9.30 -21.17
N GLN A 285 1.10 -10.02 -20.28
CA GLN A 285 0.09 -9.40 -19.41
C GLN A 285 0.69 -8.44 -18.39
N LEU A 286 1.85 -8.79 -17.82
CA LEU A 286 2.62 -7.89 -16.95
C LEU A 286 2.98 -6.61 -17.72
N ASP A 287 3.46 -6.78 -18.95
CA ASP A 287 3.88 -5.70 -19.84
C ASP A 287 2.73 -4.84 -20.34
N GLU A 288 1.50 -5.36 -20.39
CA GLU A 288 0.31 -4.61 -20.77
C GLU A 288 -0.18 -3.72 -19.62
N SER A 289 -0.23 -4.24 -18.38
CA SER A 289 -0.80 -3.51 -17.23
C SER A 289 0.19 -2.80 -16.31
N TRP A 290 1.48 -3.13 -16.36
CA TRP A 290 2.48 -2.61 -15.42
C TRP A 290 3.68 -1.99 -16.12
N GLU A 291 4.27 -1.00 -15.45
CA GLU A 291 5.54 -0.41 -15.85
C GLU A 291 6.64 -0.89 -14.91
N LEU A 292 7.66 -1.53 -15.48
CA LEU A 292 8.91 -1.92 -14.83
C LEU A 292 10.08 -1.57 -15.77
N CYS A 293 11.32 -1.73 -15.32
CA CYS A 293 12.49 -1.43 -16.15
C CYS A 293 12.57 -2.27 -17.44
N GLN A 294 13.35 -1.77 -18.40
CA GLN A 294 13.57 -2.41 -19.70
C GLN A 294 15.05 -2.79 -19.89
N PRO A 295 15.38 -3.99 -20.41
CA PRO A 295 14.46 -5.13 -20.61
C PRO A 295 13.83 -5.59 -19.29
N LYS A 296 12.72 -6.35 -19.36
CA LYS A 296 11.85 -6.72 -18.21
C LYS A 296 12.44 -7.70 -17.19
N THR A 297 13.77 -7.77 -17.15
CA THR A 297 14.58 -8.31 -16.05
C THR A 297 14.55 -7.35 -14.85
N SER A 298 13.36 -7.14 -14.29
CA SER A 298 13.17 -6.24 -13.15
C SER A 298 13.60 -6.90 -11.85
N PRO A 299 14.19 -6.17 -10.88
CA PRO A 299 14.50 -6.75 -9.57
C PRO A 299 13.24 -7.12 -8.78
N TRP A 300 12.05 -6.78 -9.29
CA TRP A 300 10.73 -7.18 -8.81
C TRP A 300 10.26 -8.56 -9.31
N THR A 301 10.85 -9.09 -10.40
CA THR A 301 10.29 -10.25 -11.13
C THR A 301 11.07 -11.56 -10.95
N SER A 302 12.26 -11.55 -10.32
CA SER A 302 12.94 -12.79 -9.91
C SER A 302 14.04 -12.56 -8.87
N ALA A 303 14.34 -13.59 -8.08
CA ALA A 303 15.44 -13.57 -7.11
C ALA A 303 16.81 -13.30 -7.78
N GLN A 304 17.00 -13.76 -9.01
CA GLN A 304 18.21 -13.53 -9.79
C GLN A 304 18.40 -12.04 -10.15
N GLU A 305 17.33 -11.35 -10.54
CA GLU A 305 17.41 -9.92 -10.86
C GLU A 305 17.48 -9.04 -9.61
N PHE A 306 16.84 -9.47 -8.52
CA PHE A 306 17.05 -8.86 -7.20
C PHE A 306 18.53 -8.88 -6.80
N TYR A 307 19.21 -10.04 -6.90
CA TYR A 307 20.66 -10.13 -6.68
C TYR A 307 21.44 -9.23 -7.64
N ASN A 308 21.13 -9.25 -8.94
CA ASN A 308 21.83 -8.43 -9.94
C ASN A 308 21.79 -6.93 -9.62
N TYR A 309 20.67 -6.45 -9.09
CA TYR A 309 20.49 -5.06 -8.69
C TYR A 309 21.18 -4.73 -7.37
N TRP A 310 20.94 -5.53 -6.32
CA TRP A 310 21.35 -5.22 -4.94
C TRP A 310 22.81 -5.54 -4.63
N LYS A 311 23.46 -6.48 -5.33
CA LYS A 311 24.89 -6.82 -5.11
C LYS A 311 25.85 -5.64 -5.31
N ASN A 312 25.45 -4.63 -6.09
CA ASN A 312 26.24 -3.42 -6.33
C ASN A 312 25.70 -2.19 -5.57
N ARG A 313 24.67 -2.37 -4.72
CA ARG A 313 23.95 -1.29 -4.01
C ARG A 313 23.79 -1.52 -2.50
N SER A 314 24.26 -2.66 -2.00
CA SER A 314 24.23 -3.05 -0.60
C SER A 314 25.52 -3.76 -0.23
N SER A 315 25.88 -3.76 1.05
CA SER A 315 26.95 -4.66 1.52
C SER A 315 26.36 -6.05 1.71
N TYR A 316 27.07 -7.08 1.26
CA TYR A 316 26.60 -8.45 1.31
C TYR A 316 27.71 -9.43 1.69
N ARG A 317 27.32 -10.62 2.16
CA ARG A 317 28.22 -11.73 2.48
C ARG A 317 27.61 -13.07 2.13
N TYR A 318 28.46 -14.06 1.90
CA TYR A 318 28.07 -15.44 1.63
C TYR A 318 28.43 -16.35 2.80
N ILE A 319 27.53 -17.26 3.19
CA ILE A 319 27.81 -18.34 4.16
C ILE A 319 27.10 -19.60 3.67
N LYS A 320 27.75 -20.77 3.77
CA LYS A 320 27.12 -22.04 3.41
C LYS A 320 26.12 -22.49 4.50
N GLY A 321 25.01 -23.10 4.11
CA GLY A 321 23.97 -23.59 5.03
C GLY A 321 24.51 -24.50 6.13
N SER A 322 25.38 -25.45 5.78
CA SER A 322 26.08 -26.32 6.74
C SER A 322 26.83 -25.58 7.83
N ASP A 323 27.42 -24.43 7.49
CA ASP A 323 28.32 -23.70 8.38
C ASP A 323 27.53 -22.82 9.34
N ILE A 324 26.34 -22.36 8.90
CA ILE A 324 25.32 -21.70 9.73
C ILE A 324 24.76 -22.69 10.75
N VAL A 325 24.40 -23.92 10.33
CA VAL A 325 23.89 -24.97 11.21
C VAL A 325 24.94 -25.38 12.26
N ALA A 326 26.16 -25.65 11.82
CA ALA A 326 27.26 -26.09 12.69
C ALA A 326 27.66 -25.05 13.76
N ASN A 327 27.39 -23.77 13.52
CA ASN A 327 27.77 -22.65 14.38
C ASN A 327 26.56 -21.79 14.78
N SER A 328 25.34 -22.34 14.89
CA SER A 328 24.09 -21.57 14.94
C SER A 328 24.07 -20.40 15.94
N SER A 329 24.67 -20.56 17.13
CA SER A 329 24.81 -19.50 18.15
C SER A 329 25.84 -18.40 17.82
N ASN A 330 26.79 -18.63 16.91
CA ASN A 330 27.82 -17.66 16.51
C ASN A 330 27.65 -17.14 15.08
N ALA A 331 27.24 -17.98 14.13
CA ALA A 331 27.13 -17.62 12.71
C ALA A 331 26.06 -16.56 12.46
N VAL A 332 24.93 -16.64 13.18
CA VAL A 332 23.85 -15.64 13.16
C VAL A 332 24.37 -14.31 13.69
N LEU A 333 25.01 -14.29 14.86
CA LEU A 333 25.58 -13.07 15.45
C LEU A 333 26.65 -12.43 14.55
N GLN A 334 27.42 -13.23 13.83
CA GLN A 334 28.44 -12.71 12.91
C GLN A 334 27.86 -12.01 11.67
N THR A 335 26.61 -12.27 11.25
CA THR A 335 26.09 -11.66 10.01
C THR A 335 25.73 -10.18 10.17
N ASN A 336 25.52 -9.72 11.41
CA ASN A 336 25.11 -8.38 11.76
C ASN A 336 23.83 -7.89 11.05
N LEU A 337 22.94 -8.79 10.60
CA LEU A 337 21.65 -8.37 10.05
C LEU A 337 20.72 -7.82 11.13
N ASN A 338 19.92 -6.85 10.72
CA ASN A 338 18.81 -6.26 11.45
C ASN A 338 17.47 -6.80 10.94
N GLU A 339 16.39 -6.49 11.66
CA GLU A 339 15.06 -6.49 11.07
C GLU A 339 15.03 -5.59 9.82
N GLY A 340 14.31 -6.03 8.79
CA GLY A 340 14.20 -5.38 7.49
C GLY A 340 15.29 -5.69 6.46
N ASP A 341 16.36 -6.37 6.86
CA ASP A 341 17.34 -6.88 5.89
C ASP A 341 16.77 -8.04 5.05
N VAL A 342 17.55 -8.44 4.04
CA VAL A 342 17.16 -9.49 3.10
C VAL A 342 18.18 -10.62 3.10
N ILE A 343 17.67 -11.85 3.01
CA ILE A 343 18.46 -13.05 2.78
C ILE A 343 17.99 -13.70 1.49
N GLN A 344 18.92 -14.15 0.66
CA GLN A 344 18.65 -15.06 -0.45
C GLN A 344 19.43 -16.36 -0.27
N TYR A 345 19.05 -17.42 -1.00
CA TYR A 345 19.92 -18.58 -1.18
C TYR A 345 20.15 -18.88 -2.66
N ALA A 346 21.30 -19.47 -2.95
CA ALA A 346 21.81 -19.68 -4.30
C ALA A 346 22.63 -20.96 -4.46
N GLU A 347 22.66 -21.48 -5.69
CA GLU A 347 23.69 -22.38 -6.17
C GLU A 347 25.00 -21.62 -6.42
N PHE A 348 26.14 -22.23 -6.12
CA PHE A 348 27.47 -21.68 -6.39
C PHE A 348 28.21 -22.52 -7.43
N ASN A 349 28.90 -21.86 -8.37
CA ASN A 349 29.77 -22.53 -9.33
C ASN A 349 31.12 -22.94 -8.71
N ILE A 350 31.92 -23.67 -9.49
CA ILE A 350 33.28 -24.12 -9.11
C ILE A 350 34.27 -22.99 -8.79
N PHE A 351 33.94 -21.73 -9.10
CA PHE A 351 34.74 -20.54 -8.80
C PHE A 351 34.26 -19.81 -7.53
N GLY A 352 33.32 -20.39 -6.78
CA GLY A 352 32.79 -19.80 -5.54
C GLY A 352 31.91 -18.57 -5.78
N GLN A 353 31.27 -18.46 -6.95
CA GLN A 353 30.35 -17.37 -7.29
C GLN A 353 28.90 -17.89 -7.42
N PRO A 354 27.88 -17.08 -7.05
CA PRO A 354 26.48 -17.44 -7.30
C PRO A 354 26.23 -17.70 -8.78
N SER A 355 25.73 -18.89 -9.12
CA SER A 355 25.36 -19.29 -10.49
C SER A 355 23.86 -19.24 -10.75
N GLN A 356 23.05 -19.41 -9.70
CA GLN A 356 21.60 -19.27 -9.76
C GLN A 356 21.10 -18.85 -8.38
N VAL A 357 20.38 -17.74 -8.29
CA VAL A 357 19.73 -17.29 -7.04
C VAL A 357 18.26 -17.68 -7.07
N ASN A 358 17.80 -18.39 -6.05
CA ASN A 358 16.55 -19.15 -6.11
C ASN A 358 15.38 -18.51 -5.37
N HIS A 359 15.62 -17.87 -4.23
CA HIS A 359 14.57 -17.42 -3.31
C HIS A 359 15.01 -16.17 -2.55
N THR A 360 14.05 -15.32 -2.18
CA THR A 360 14.26 -14.03 -1.51
C THR A 360 13.39 -13.95 -0.27
N MET A 361 14.00 -13.59 0.86
CA MET A 361 13.39 -13.63 2.19
C MET A 361 13.68 -12.33 2.93
N TYR A 362 12.67 -11.77 3.59
CA TYR A 362 12.78 -10.54 4.39
C TYR A 362 12.88 -10.89 5.88
N VAL A 363 13.74 -10.20 6.63
CA VAL A 363 13.95 -10.44 8.06
C VAL A 363 12.85 -9.76 8.88
N THR A 364 11.91 -10.56 9.41
CA THR A 364 10.74 -10.13 10.19
C THR A 364 10.97 -10.08 11.70
N GLY A 365 12.11 -10.63 12.15
CA GLY A 365 12.51 -10.65 13.55
C GLY A 365 13.84 -11.37 13.77
N ARG A 366 14.38 -11.27 14.98
CA ARG A 366 15.55 -12.06 15.41
C ARG A 366 15.53 -12.39 16.91
N ASN A 367 16.29 -13.40 17.29
CA ASN A 367 16.70 -13.63 18.67
C ASN A 367 18.23 -13.80 18.74
N SER A 368 18.80 -14.15 19.90
CA SER A 368 20.26 -14.27 20.07
C SER A 368 20.94 -15.30 19.16
N ASN A 369 20.20 -16.29 18.65
CA ASN A 369 20.72 -17.44 17.91
C ASN A 369 20.00 -17.67 16.56
N ASN A 370 19.12 -16.77 16.13
CA ASN A 370 18.27 -17.02 14.95
C ASN A 370 17.70 -15.75 14.30
N TYR A 371 17.35 -15.87 13.02
CA TYR A 371 16.54 -14.92 12.26
C TYR A 371 15.21 -15.57 11.86
N TYR A 372 14.14 -14.77 11.89
CA TYR A 372 12.82 -15.14 11.39
C TYR A 372 12.60 -14.49 10.02
N LEU A 373 12.10 -15.28 9.07
CA LEU A 373 12.13 -14.98 7.65
C LEU A 373 10.79 -15.29 6.95
N THR A 374 10.36 -14.39 6.07
CA THR A 374 9.25 -14.63 5.14
C THR A 374 9.59 -15.77 4.18
N TYR A 375 8.71 -16.77 4.04
CA TYR A 375 8.97 -17.99 3.28
C TYR A 375 7.71 -18.52 2.55
N HIS A 376 7.37 -17.88 1.43
CA HIS A 376 6.13 -18.12 0.68
C HIS A 376 6.04 -19.54 0.09
N SER A 377 7.17 -20.19 -0.19
CA SER A 377 7.19 -21.58 -0.70
C SER A 377 6.55 -22.61 0.24
N GLU A 378 6.36 -22.28 1.52
CA GLU A 378 5.60 -23.09 2.49
C GLU A 378 4.51 -22.27 3.20
N SER A 379 4.17 -21.08 2.69
CA SER A 379 3.24 -20.14 3.35
C SER A 379 3.57 -19.85 4.82
N ARG A 380 4.86 -19.68 5.16
CA ARG A 380 5.30 -19.32 6.52
C ARG A 380 5.88 -17.90 6.60
N LEU A 381 5.30 -17.06 7.44
CA LEU A 381 5.74 -15.68 7.68
C LEU A 381 7.05 -15.57 8.49
N ASP A 382 7.22 -16.42 9.52
CA ASP A 382 8.36 -16.40 10.43
C ASP A 382 9.10 -17.75 10.43
N LYS A 383 9.51 -18.26 9.26
CA LYS A 383 10.34 -19.50 9.19
C LYS A 383 11.74 -19.20 9.70
N SER A 384 12.34 -20.12 10.46
CA SER A 384 13.69 -19.92 10.99
C SER A 384 14.76 -20.05 9.90
N LEU A 385 15.76 -19.16 9.91
CA LEU A 385 16.97 -19.32 9.11
C LEU A 385 17.64 -20.68 9.36
N VAL A 386 17.79 -21.09 10.63
CA VAL A 386 18.45 -22.37 10.98
C VAL A 386 17.65 -23.57 10.45
N GLU A 387 16.32 -23.52 10.43
CA GLU A 387 15.49 -24.56 9.79
C GLU A 387 15.75 -24.60 8.28
N ILE A 388 15.71 -23.44 7.60
CA ILE A 388 15.95 -23.36 6.15
C ILE A 388 17.38 -23.83 5.80
N CYS A 389 18.39 -23.55 6.63
CA CYS A 389 19.74 -24.05 6.45
C CYS A 389 19.89 -25.55 6.72
N ASN A 390 19.06 -26.16 7.58
CA ASN A 390 19.00 -27.62 7.75
C ASN A 390 18.32 -28.31 6.56
N ASP A 391 17.30 -27.69 5.97
CA ASP A 391 16.67 -28.15 4.73
C ASP A 391 17.63 -28.01 3.51
N LEU A 392 18.48 -26.97 3.51
CA LEU A 392 19.34 -26.57 2.40
C LEU A 392 20.84 -26.46 2.76
N PRO A 393 21.48 -27.47 3.37
CA PRO A 393 22.81 -27.36 3.95
C PRO A 393 23.93 -27.16 2.91
N ASN A 394 23.66 -27.54 1.66
CA ASN A 394 24.60 -27.39 0.55
C ASN A 394 24.45 -26.07 -0.23
N LYS A 395 23.43 -25.26 0.06
CA LYS A 395 23.25 -23.94 -0.58
C LYS A 395 24.11 -22.89 0.12
N TYR A 396 24.41 -21.83 -0.61
CA TYR A 396 25.01 -20.63 -0.05
C TYR A 396 23.94 -19.58 0.15
N PHE A 397 23.93 -19.00 1.35
CA PHE A 397 23.04 -17.93 1.75
C PHE A 397 23.73 -16.59 1.55
N ILE A 398 23.05 -15.68 0.86
CA ILE A 398 23.47 -14.31 0.60
C ILE A 398 22.75 -13.42 1.61
N PHE A 399 23.51 -12.79 2.51
CA PHE A 399 22.98 -11.88 3.52
C PHE A 399 23.24 -10.45 3.05
N TYR A 400 22.18 -9.68 2.81
CA TYR A 400 22.28 -8.28 2.39
C TYR A 400 21.99 -7.37 3.57
N ARG A 401 22.89 -6.42 3.85
CA ARG A 401 22.59 -5.24 4.66
C ARG A 401 22.00 -4.19 3.73
N ILE A 402 20.69 -4.25 3.55
CA ILE A 402 19.95 -3.24 2.77
C ILE A 402 19.54 -2.11 3.70
N MET A 403 19.13 -2.42 4.94
CA MET A 403 18.61 -1.50 5.96
C MET A 403 19.63 -1.15 7.06
#